data_AF-A0AAU5IMM3-F1
#
_entry.id   AF-A0AAU5IMM3-F1
#
_cell.length_a   1.000
_cell.length_b   1.000
_cell.length_c   1.000
_cell.angle_alpha   90.00
_cell.angle_beta   90.00
_cell.angle_gamma   90.00
#
_symmetry.space_group_name_H-M   'P 1'
#
loop_
_entity.id
_entity.type
_entity.pdbx_description
1 polymer ?
#
loop_
_entity_poly.entity_id
_entity_poly.type
_entity_poly.pdbx_seq_one_letter_code
_entity_poly.pdbx_strand_id
1 'polypeptide(L)'
;MHSDNVLVTFEREGSHVRAWISASSSPPAASEQDHRYATLTSALRQRGLECTVEYGLSDYIVHAELPDGSSLIISPPQEPPSENPETPESWMATRHRSADPAVYEVIYDSEPDGPDARNGGSVPHLLSAVDARLDRLGVPPRQERGPTAEEHTAGAVLHRAGFVPAVAFGGAHYYRLPSAMTDPAEQRLAVTRAFDMLQAEGFPAQTQTGRTSPPTSASPRVSAALAPSPSAGQHALPDGPPTESSARAALPPTRPSSTPGR
;
A
#
# COMPACT_ATOMS: atom_id res chain seq x y z
N MET A 1 -0.35 0.71 21.27
CA MET A 1 0.67 0.68 20.20
C MET A 1 -0.02 0.12 18.97
N HIS A 2 -0.09 0.88 17.88
CA HIS A 2 -0.59 0.34 16.61
C HIS A 2 0.59 -0.34 15.91
N SER A 3 0.46 -1.64 15.63
CA SER A 3 1.42 -2.31 14.75
C SER A 3 1.15 -1.87 13.32
N ASP A 4 2.13 -1.23 12.70
CA ASP A 4 2.14 -0.92 11.26
C ASP A 4 2.32 -2.24 10.49
N ASN A 5 1.26 -3.06 10.39
CA ASN A 5 1.32 -4.41 9.81
C ASN A 5 2.02 -4.41 8.44
N VAL A 6 3.21 -4.97 8.34
CA VAL A 6 3.97 -4.97 7.09
C VAL A 6 3.39 -5.97 6.08
N LEU A 7 3.14 -5.52 4.85
CA LEU A 7 2.70 -6.33 3.72
C LEU A 7 3.81 -6.48 2.68
N VAL A 8 4.02 -7.70 2.18
CA VAL A 8 4.91 -7.96 1.04
C VAL A 8 4.10 -8.27 -0.22
N THR A 9 4.29 -7.47 -1.26
CA THR A 9 3.61 -7.64 -2.56
C THR A 9 4.61 -8.06 -3.62
N PHE A 10 4.42 -9.26 -4.20
CA PHE A 10 5.19 -9.76 -5.33
C PHE A 10 4.54 -9.36 -6.66
N GLU A 11 5.34 -8.81 -7.57
CA GLU A 11 4.92 -8.38 -8.91
C GLU A 11 5.83 -9.02 -9.97
N ARG A 12 5.26 -9.36 -11.12
CA ARG A 12 6.03 -9.88 -12.27
C ARG A 12 5.87 -8.98 -13.48
N GLU A 13 6.99 -8.40 -13.90
CA GLU A 13 7.11 -7.57 -15.10
C GLU A 13 7.93 -8.33 -16.15
N GLY A 14 7.24 -9.06 -17.04
CA GLY A 14 7.86 -9.90 -18.06
C GLY A 14 8.74 -11.01 -17.45
N SER A 15 10.05 -10.94 -17.69
CA SER A 15 11.05 -11.85 -17.14
C SER A 15 11.54 -11.49 -15.74
N HIS A 16 11.16 -10.33 -15.19
CA HIS A 16 11.60 -9.86 -13.88
C HIS A 16 10.53 -10.08 -12.82
N VAL A 17 10.95 -10.55 -11.65
CA VAL A 17 10.11 -10.58 -10.44
C VAL A 17 10.64 -9.54 -9.46
N ARG A 18 9.72 -8.72 -8.95
CA ARG A 18 9.95 -7.71 -7.92
C ARG A 18 9.11 -8.04 -6.68
N ALA A 19 9.57 -7.61 -5.53
CA ALA A 19 8.83 -7.65 -4.28
C ALA A 19 8.94 -6.28 -3.61
N TRP A 20 7.79 -5.75 -3.21
CA TRP A 20 7.64 -4.46 -2.54
C TRP A 20 7.26 -4.73 -1.09
N ILE A 21 7.82 -3.95 -0.16
CA ILE A 21 7.42 -3.96 1.25
C ILE A 21 6.65 -2.67 1.48
N SER A 22 5.42 -2.79 1.97
CA SER A 22 4.53 -1.66 2.25
C SER A 22 3.95 -1.79 3.66
N ALA A 23 3.98 -0.73 4.45
CA ALA A 23 3.14 -0.67 5.65
C ALA A 23 1.65 -0.77 5.25
N SER A 24 0.91 -1.71 5.85
CA SER A 24 -0.54 -1.83 5.72
C SER A 24 -1.24 -0.75 6.54
N SER A 25 -1.02 0.50 6.14
CA SER A 25 -1.86 1.62 6.52
C SER A 25 -3.24 1.38 5.91
N SER A 26 -4.10 0.64 6.61
CA SER A 26 -5.54 0.81 6.46
C SER A 26 -5.85 2.20 7.02
N PRO A 27 -6.15 3.20 6.19
CA PRO A 27 -6.51 4.51 6.72
C PRO A 27 -7.78 4.34 7.57
N PRO A 28 -7.93 5.05 8.70
CA PRO A 28 -9.26 5.35 9.19
C PRO A 28 -10.02 6.08 8.09
N ALA A 29 -11.35 6.04 8.11
CA ALA A 29 -12.19 6.75 7.14
C ALA A 29 -12.01 8.27 7.28
N ALA A 30 -10.97 8.79 6.65
CA ALA A 30 -10.61 10.20 6.61
C ALA A 30 -11.46 10.89 5.54
N SER A 31 -11.74 12.17 5.76
CA SER A 31 -12.62 12.99 4.91
C SER A 31 -12.05 13.07 3.48
N GLU A 32 -12.88 13.39 2.48
CA GLU A 32 -12.37 13.67 1.12
C GLU A 32 -11.35 14.84 1.14
N GLN A 33 -11.56 15.81 2.04
CA GLN A 33 -10.60 16.88 2.36
C GLN A 33 -9.30 16.37 2.97
N ASP A 34 -9.34 15.40 3.89
CA ASP A 34 -8.12 14.78 4.44
C ASP A 34 -7.31 14.11 3.33
N HIS A 35 -7.95 13.55 2.29
CA HIS A 35 -7.27 12.99 1.13
C HIS A 35 -6.64 14.08 0.25
N ARG A 36 -7.34 15.19 -0.02
CA ARG A 36 -6.80 16.34 -0.77
C ARG A 36 -5.58 16.97 -0.09
N TYR A 37 -5.63 17.10 1.24
CA TYR A 37 -4.54 17.65 2.06
C TYR A 37 -3.60 16.59 2.66
N ALA A 38 -3.77 15.30 2.33
CA ALA A 38 -2.99 14.19 2.90
C ALA A 38 -1.49 14.37 2.67
N THR A 39 -1.09 14.76 1.46
CA THR A 39 0.32 14.94 1.08
C THR A 39 0.99 16.06 1.88
N LEU A 40 0.28 17.18 2.07
CA LEU A 40 0.78 18.32 2.84
C LEU A 40 0.86 18.00 4.33
N THR A 41 -0.23 17.51 4.92
CA THR A 41 -0.29 17.16 6.34
C THR A 41 0.68 16.03 6.71
N SER A 42 0.86 15.03 5.84
CA SER A 42 1.85 13.96 6.06
C SER A 42 3.29 14.48 6.02
N ALA A 43 3.62 15.38 5.08
CA ALA A 43 4.96 15.97 5.00
C ALA A 43 5.29 16.85 6.22
N LEU A 44 4.32 17.63 6.72
CA LEU A 44 4.48 18.43 7.94
C LEU A 44 4.58 17.54 9.20
N ARG A 45 3.78 16.48 9.29
CA ARG A 45 3.89 15.49 10.39
C ARG A 45 5.23 14.73 10.37
N GLN A 46 5.82 14.49 9.20
CA GLN A 46 7.18 13.95 9.06
C GLN A 46 8.26 14.91 9.57
N ARG A 47 8.02 16.24 9.56
CA ARG A 47 8.85 17.25 10.23
C ARG A 47 8.64 17.28 11.76
N GLY A 48 7.73 16.46 12.30
CA GLY A 48 7.33 16.47 13.71
C GLY A 48 6.40 17.63 14.08
N LEU A 49 5.81 18.31 13.09
CA LEU A 49 4.88 19.42 13.31
C LEU A 49 3.46 18.89 13.55
N GLU A 50 2.78 19.46 14.55
CA GLU A 50 1.34 19.27 14.71
C GLU A 50 0.63 20.16 13.68
N CYS A 51 -0.19 19.54 12.83
CA CYS A 51 -0.93 20.24 11.78
C CYS A 51 -2.40 19.83 11.73
N THR A 52 -3.24 20.85 11.59
CA THR A 52 -4.70 20.77 11.41
C THR A 52 -5.07 21.18 9.99
N VAL A 53 -6.23 20.69 9.53
CA VAL A 53 -6.90 21.22 8.33
C VAL A 53 -8.14 21.93 8.84
N GLU A 54 -8.21 23.23 8.62
CA GLU A 54 -9.30 24.08 9.10
C GLU A 54 -9.96 24.83 7.94
N TYR A 55 -11.24 25.19 8.08
CA TYR A 55 -11.92 25.97 7.05
C TYR A 55 -11.64 27.46 7.27
N GLY A 56 -10.93 28.08 6.33
CA GLY A 56 -10.55 29.49 6.36
C GLY A 56 -11.68 30.41 5.88
N LEU A 57 -11.30 31.54 5.30
CA LEU A 57 -12.26 32.55 4.82
C LEU A 57 -13.02 32.12 3.55
N SER A 58 -12.49 31.20 2.75
CA SER A 58 -13.09 30.77 1.47
C SER A 58 -12.83 29.31 1.09
N ASP A 59 -11.73 28.70 1.56
CA ASP A 59 -11.43 27.27 1.38
C ASP A 59 -10.73 26.72 2.63
N TYR A 60 -10.54 25.40 2.67
CA TYR A 60 -9.71 24.73 3.65
C TYR A 60 -8.24 25.14 3.54
N ILE A 61 -7.60 25.32 4.69
CA ILE A 61 -6.19 25.67 4.84
C ILE A 61 -5.50 24.66 5.74
N VAL A 62 -4.22 24.42 5.50
CA VAL A 62 -3.37 23.64 6.43
C VAL A 62 -2.71 24.62 7.38
N HIS A 63 -2.99 24.45 8.67
CA HIS A 63 -2.38 25.21 9.74
C HIS A 63 -1.40 24.32 10.50
N ALA A 64 -0.23 24.83 10.88
CA ALA A 64 0.75 24.11 11.69
C ALA A 64 1.51 25.04 12.64
N GLU A 65 1.67 24.64 13.90
CA GLU A 65 2.44 25.38 14.89
C GLU A 65 3.94 25.09 14.74
N LEU A 66 4.76 26.14 14.71
CA LEU A 66 6.22 26.04 14.60
C LEU A 66 6.88 26.15 15.99
N PRO A 67 8.05 25.52 16.22
CA PRO A 67 8.70 25.48 17.54
C PRO A 67 9.08 26.83 18.14
N ASP A 68 9.08 27.91 17.35
CA ASP A 68 9.34 29.27 17.79
C ASP A 68 8.06 30.07 18.12
N GLY A 69 6.90 29.41 18.24
CA GLY A 69 5.62 30.05 18.56
C GLY A 69 5.13 30.98 17.44
N SER A 70 5.37 30.60 16.19
CA SER A 70 4.74 31.18 15.02
C SER A 70 4.00 30.09 14.26
N SER A 71 2.95 30.44 13.53
CA SER A 71 2.12 29.49 12.79
C SER A 71 2.49 29.53 11.31
N LEU A 72 2.53 28.36 10.67
CA LEU A 72 2.59 28.18 9.22
C LEU A 72 1.16 27.96 8.71
N ILE A 73 0.77 28.73 7.68
CA ILE A 73 -0.52 28.61 7.01
C ILE A 73 -0.25 28.34 5.53
N ILE A 74 -0.82 27.26 5.00
CA ILE A 74 -0.80 26.91 3.57
C ILE A 74 -2.24 26.91 3.07
N SER A 75 -2.52 27.73 2.06
CA SER A 75 -3.87 27.89 1.50
C SER A 75 -3.85 27.85 -0.04
N PRO A 76 -4.95 27.41 -0.67
CA PRO A 76 -5.21 27.76 -2.07
C PRO A 76 -5.56 29.26 -2.18
N PRO A 77 -5.68 29.80 -3.41
CA PRO A 77 -6.07 31.20 -3.63
C PRO A 77 -7.41 31.56 -2.98
N GLN A 78 -7.56 32.83 -2.61
CA GLN A 78 -8.76 33.32 -1.93
C GLN A 78 -9.78 33.99 -2.87
N GLU A 79 -9.62 33.86 -4.19
CA GLU A 79 -10.61 34.27 -5.18
C GLU A 79 -11.65 33.16 -5.47
N PRO A 80 -12.89 33.50 -5.84
CA PRO A 80 -13.96 32.52 -5.98
C PRO A 80 -13.66 31.51 -7.10
N PRO A 81 -13.64 30.19 -6.81
CA PRO A 81 -13.28 29.18 -7.79
C PRO A 81 -14.31 29.14 -8.93
N SER A 82 -13.87 29.51 -10.13
CA SER A 82 -14.61 29.23 -11.35
C SER A 82 -14.41 27.76 -11.70
N GLU A 83 -15.37 26.93 -11.27
CA GLU A 83 -15.35 25.46 -11.38
C GLU A 83 -14.32 24.80 -10.44
N ASN A 84 -14.82 24.14 -9.39
CA ASN A 84 -14.02 23.60 -8.28
C ASN A 84 -13.23 22.34 -8.71
N PRO A 85 -11.90 22.40 -8.94
CA PRO A 85 -11.14 21.25 -9.40
C PRO A 85 -10.68 20.40 -8.20
N GLU A 86 -10.41 19.11 -8.43
CA GLU A 86 -9.90 18.20 -7.39
C GLU A 86 -8.54 18.67 -6.81
N THR A 87 -7.78 19.48 -7.56
CA THR A 87 -6.51 20.08 -7.17
C THR A 87 -6.55 21.60 -7.38
N PRO A 88 -6.04 22.43 -6.45
CA PRO A 88 -5.99 23.87 -6.65
C PRO A 88 -4.93 24.26 -7.70
N GLU A 89 -5.19 25.36 -8.40
CA GLU A 89 -4.36 25.84 -9.53
C GLU A 89 -3.03 26.47 -9.08
N SER A 90 -2.95 26.89 -7.82
CA SER A 90 -1.82 27.56 -7.18
C SER A 90 -1.88 27.41 -5.66
N TRP A 91 -0.84 27.86 -4.97
CA TRP A 91 -0.69 27.76 -3.52
C TRP A 91 0.00 28.98 -2.94
N MET A 92 -0.49 29.42 -1.77
CA MET A 92 0.11 30.43 -0.92
C MET A 92 0.57 29.76 0.37
N ALA A 93 1.80 30.05 0.82
CA ALA A 93 2.29 29.63 2.13
C ALA A 93 2.86 30.84 2.88
N THR A 94 2.30 31.12 4.04
CA THR A 94 2.69 32.24 4.90
C THR A 94 3.05 31.77 6.29
N ARG A 95 3.92 32.52 6.94
CA ARG A 95 4.27 32.35 8.35
C ARG A 95 3.88 33.60 9.12
N HIS A 96 3.15 33.40 10.20
CA HIS A 96 2.57 34.46 11.00
C HIS A 96 2.89 34.30 12.49
N ARG A 97 3.23 35.38 13.17
CA ARG A 97 3.27 35.48 14.63
C ARG A 97 2.61 36.79 15.05
N SER A 98 1.56 36.70 15.85
CA SER A 98 0.86 37.86 16.41
C SER A 98 1.57 38.46 17.64
N ALA A 99 2.41 37.68 18.34
CA ALA A 99 3.16 38.11 19.52
C ALA A 99 4.46 38.85 19.14
N ASP A 100 4.85 39.83 19.95
CA ASP A 100 6.02 40.71 19.72
C ASP A 100 7.36 39.93 19.80
N PRO A 101 8.29 40.06 18.82
CA PRO A 101 8.15 40.76 17.55
C PRO A 101 7.20 40.04 16.61
N ALA A 102 6.18 40.76 16.15
CA ALA A 102 5.20 40.25 15.19
C ALA A 102 5.91 39.92 13.87
N VAL A 103 5.60 38.75 13.31
CA VAL A 103 6.20 38.26 12.06
C VAL A 103 5.09 38.03 11.06
N TYR A 104 5.25 38.57 9.85
CA TYR A 104 4.50 38.16 8.68
C TYR A 104 5.49 37.95 7.55
N GLU A 105 5.48 36.74 6.97
CA GLU A 105 6.43 36.32 5.94
C GLU A 105 5.70 35.44 4.92
N VAL A 106 5.81 35.79 3.63
CA VAL A 106 5.43 34.90 2.53
C VAL A 106 6.61 33.96 2.28
N ILE A 107 6.37 32.65 2.40
CA ILE A 107 7.37 31.59 2.22
C ILE A 107 7.37 31.08 0.78
N TYR A 108 6.19 31.01 0.18
CA TYR A 108 5.95 30.51 -1.17
C TYR A 108 4.65 31.12 -1.68
N ASP A 109 4.62 31.54 -2.94
CA ASP A 109 3.45 32.14 -3.55
C ASP A 109 3.44 31.86 -5.05
N SER A 110 2.62 30.89 -5.46
CA SER A 110 2.42 30.51 -6.86
C SER A 110 1.13 31.03 -7.47
N GLU A 111 0.50 32.05 -6.89
CA GLU A 111 -0.58 32.80 -7.57
C GLU A 111 -0.04 33.45 -8.87
N PRO A 112 -0.90 33.83 -9.84
CA PRO A 112 -0.45 34.23 -11.19
C PRO A 112 0.58 35.38 -11.24
N ASP A 113 0.54 36.29 -10.28
CA ASP A 113 1.49 37.41 -10.13
C ASP A 113 2.59 37.15 -9.06
N GLY A 114 2.57 35.97 -8.42
CA GLY A 114 3.48 35.58 -7.35
C GLY A 114 4.90 35.20 -7.83
N PRO A 115 5.92 35.26 -6.94
CA PRO A 115 7.30 34.90 -7.28
C PRO A 115 7.48 33.45 -7.75
N ASP A 116 6.58 32.54 -7.35
CA ASP A 116 6.57 31.13 -7.70
C ASP A 116 5.48 30.77 -8.73
N ALA A 117 4.82 31.76 -9.38
CA ALA A 117 3.70 31.59 -10.32
C ALA A 117 3.90 30.44 -11.34
N ARG A 118 5.13 30.33 -11.87
CA ARG A 118 5.55 29.28 -12.83
C ARG A 118 5.35 27.84 -12.35
N ASN A 119 5.21 27.63 -11.04
CA ASN A 119 5.05 26.32 -10.41
C ASN A 119 3.55 25.93 -10.27
N GLY A 120 2.62 26.88 -10.33
CA GLY A 120 1.18 26.67 -10.11
C GLY A 120 0.87 25.79 -8.89
N GLY A 121 -0.08 24.86 -9.03
CA GLY A 121 -0.55 23.94 -7.99
C GLY A 121 0.45 22.86 -7.55
N SER A 122 1.73 22.97 -7.91
CA SER A 122 2.75 21.95 -7.67
C SER A 122 3.11 21.80 -6.19
N VAL A 123 2.42 20.89 -5.50
CA VAL A 123 2.69 20.49 -4.11
C VAL A 123 4.18 20.15 -3.86
N PRO A 124 4.93 19.46 -4.74
CA PRO A 124 6.36 19.23 -4.52
C PRO A 124 7.23 20.50 -4.44
N HIS A 125 6.93 21.53 -5.23
CA HIS A 125 7.68 22.80 -5.20
C HIS A 125 7.37 23.60 -3.93
N LEU A 126 6.08 23.73 -3.60
CA LEU A 126 5.60 24.27 -2.33
C LEU A 126 6.28 23.58 -1.13
N LEU A 127 6.26 22.25 -1.10
CA LEU A 127 6.85 21.46 -0.02
C LEU A 127 8.37 21.62 0.06
N SER A 128 9.05 21.87 -1.06
CA SER A 128 10.49 22.15 -1.08
C SER A 128 10.82 23.54 -0.51
N ALA A 129 10.02 24.56 -0.85
CA ALA A 129 10.18 25.91 -0.31
C ALA A 129 9.87 25.99 1.20
N VAL A 130 8.81 25.31 1.64
CA VAL A 130 8.45 25.15 3.06
C VAL A 130 9.58 24.45 3.81
N ASP A 131 10.06 23.30 3.32
CA ASP A 131 11.18 22.58 3.95
C ASP A 131 12.44 23.45 4.09
N ALA A 132 12.83 24.15 3.02
CA ALA A 132 13.97 25.06 3.03
C ALA A 132 13.76 26.29 3.96
N ARG A 133 12.52 26.60 4.36
CA ARG A 133 12.25 27.58 5.43
C ARG A 133 12.30 26.95 6.82
N LEU A 134 11.72 25.76 6.99
CA LEU A 134 11.76 24.99 8.23
C LEU A 134 13.21 24.68 8.66
N ASP A 135 14.08 24.31 7.72
CA ASP A 135 15.52 24.12 7.94
C ASP A 135 16.18 25.41 8.49
N ARG A 136 15.84 26.58 7.91
CA ARG A 136 16.32 27.89 8.37
C ARG A 136 15.77 28.30 9.74
N LEU A 137 14.70 27.68 10.20
CA LEU A 137 14.13 27.86 11.55
C LEU A 137 14.64 26.81 12.56
N GLY A 138 15.52 25.90 12.13
CA GLY A 138 16.04 24.83 13.00
C GLY A 138 15.03 23.72 13.30
N VAL A 139 13.92 23.65 12.57
CA VAL A 139 12.99 22.52 12.64
C VAL A 139 13.71 21.31 12.04
N PRO A 140 13.69 20.13 12.69
CA PRO A 140 14.37 18.93 12.18
C PRO A 140 14.01 18.63 10.72
N PRO A 141 14.94 18.04 9.93
CA PRO A 141 14.61 17.51 8.61
C PRO A 141 13.45 16.51 8.72
N ARG A 142 12.71 16.29 7.62
CA ARG A 142 11.69 15.24 7.61
C ARG A 142 12.35 13.95 8.06
N GLN A 143 11.73 13.29 9.02
CA GLN A 143 11.97 11.87 9.20
C GLN A 143 11.38 11.20 7.97
N GLU A 144 12.23 10.99 6.97
CA GLU A 144 12.06 9.88 6.04
C GLU A 144 11.70 8.69 6.91
N ARG A 145 10.56 8.04 6.61
CA ARG A 145 10.07 6.91 7.39
C ARG A 145 11.01 5.74 7.09
N GLY A 146 12.15 5.75 7.77
CA GLY A 146 13.20 4.75 7.63
C GLY A 146 12.61 3.37 7.91
N PRO A 147 13.10 2.32 7.23
CA PRO A 147 12.39 1.05 7.24
C PRO A 147 12.17 0.60 8.68
N THR A 148 10.94 0.25 9.02
CA THR A 148 10.62 -0.16 10.40
C THR A 148 11.40 -1.44 10.77
N ALA A 149 11.43 -1.81 12.05
CA ALA A 149 12.05 -3.07 12.45
C ALA A 149 11.40 -4.28 11.76
N GLU A 150 10.10 -4.20 11.48
CA GLU A 150 9.33 -5.20 10.74
C GLU A 150 9.72 -5.20 9.25
N GLU A 151 9.86 -4.03 8.61
CA GLU A 151 10.28 -3.92 7.20
C GLU A 151 11.73 -4.38 6.98
N HIS A 152 12.63 -4.10 7.93
CA HIS A 152 14.00 -4.66 7.94
C HIS A 152 13.98 -6.19 8.06
N THR A 153 13.10 -6.75 8.90
CA THR A 153 12.98 -8.19 9.09
C THR A 153 12.43 -8.87 7.84
N ALA A 154 11.33 -8.35 7.25
CA ALA A 154 10.80 -8.82 5.97
C ALA A 154 11.83 -8.69 4.82
N GLY A 155 12.63 -7.61 4.82
CA GLY A 155 13.75 -7.45 3.89
C GLY A 155 14.85 -8.51 4.05
N ALA A 156 15.21 -8.85 5.29
CA ALA A 156 16.15 -9.93 5.57
C ALA A 156 15.61 -11.32 5.15
N VAL A 157 14.31 -11.55 5.29
CA VAL A 157 13.62 -12.76 4.81
C VAL A 157 13.70 -12.85 3.28
N LEU A 158 13.37 -11.77 2.57
CA LEU A 158 13.48 -11.70 1.10
C LEU A 158 14.93 -11.94 0.63
N HIS A 159 15.91 -11.34 1.31
CA HIS A 159 17.33 -11.56 1.01
C HIS A 159 17.73 -13.03 1.20
N ARG A 160 17.33 -13.66 2.30
CA ARG A 160 17.58 -15.09 2.58
C ARG A 160 16.85 -16.03 1.61
N ALA A 161 15.72 -15.61 1.03
CA ALA A 161 15.04 -16.36 -0.02
C ALA A 161 15.76 -16.30 -1.38
N GLY A 162 16.62 -15.30 -1.59
CA GLY A 162 17.43 -15.11 -2.79
C GLY A 162 17.16 -13.81 -3.57
N PHE A 163 16.35 -12.90 -3.04
CA PHE A 163 16.12 -11.58 -3.64
C PHE A 163 17.26 -10.62 -3.28
N VAL A 164 17.60 -9.70 -4.17
CA VAL A 164 18.57 -8.62 -3.94
C VAL A 164 17.84 -7.27 -3.84
N PRO A 165 18.25 -6.38 -2.92
CA PRO A 165 17.70 -5.03 -2.85
C PRO A 165 18.06 -4.21 -4.10
N ALA A 166 17.17 -3.33 -4.48
CA ALA A 166 17.28 -2.41 -5.60
C ALA A 166 16.50 -1.12 -5.30
N VAL A 167 16.79 -0.05 -6.04
CA VAL A 167 16.13 1.26 -5.90
C VAL A 167 15.48 1.60 -7.24
N ALA A 168 14.21 1.98 -7.20
CA ALA A 168 13.45 2.41 -8.38
C ALA A 168 13.71 3.88 -8.68
N PHE A 169 13.36 4.32 -9.89
CA PHE A 169 13.36 5.74 -10.21
C PHE A 169 12.37 6.47 -9.29
N GLY A 170 12.82 7.50 -8.57
CA GLY A 170 12.07 8.13 -7.48
C GLY A 170 12.39 7.61 -6.07
N GLY A 171 13.42 6.78 -5.89
CA GLY A 171 13.96 6.42 -4.56
C GLY A 171 13.26 5.26 -3.85
N ALA A 172 12.16 4.73 -4.39
CA ALA A 172 11.45 3.61 -3.76
C ALA A 172 12.30 2.34 -3.72
N HIS A 173 12.46 1.76 -2.53
CA HIS A 173 13.19 0.51 -2.32
C HIS A 173 12.34 -0.70 -2.74
N TYR A 174 12.95 -1.64 -3.44
CA TYR A 174 12.33 -2.91 -3.81
C TYR A 174 13.34 -4.05 -3.79
N TYR A 175 12.84 -5.27 -3.80
CA TYR A 175 13.62 -6.48 -3.86
C TYR A 175 13.37 -7.14 -5.21
N ARG A 176 14.39 -7.72 -5.85
CA ARG A 176 14.24 -8.43 -7.14
C ARG A 176 15.02 -9.73 -7.16
N LEU A 177 14.62 -10.67 -8.00
CA LEU A 177 15.49 -11.81 -8.29
C LEU A 177 16.75 -11.34 -9.05
N PRO A 178 17.91 -12.00 -8.87
CA PRO A 178 19.14 -11.64 -9.57
C PRO A 178 18.94 -11.69 -11.09
N SER A 179 19.49 -10.73 -11.83
CA SER A 179 19.31 -10.67 -13.31
C SER A 179 19.88 -11.88 -14.07
N ALA A 180 20.74 -12.69 -13.43
CA ALA A 180 21.23 -13.96 -13.98
C ALA A 180 20.22 -15.13 -13.84
N MET A 181 19.24 -15.02 -12.93
CA MET A 181 18.19 -16.02 -12.70
C MET A 181 17.09 -15.89 -13.76
N THR A 182 17.39 -16.35 -14.98
CA THR A 182 16.49 -16.23 -16.13
C THR A 182 15.56 -17.42 -16.32
N ASP A 183 15.81 -18.57 -15.66
CA ASP A 183 14.93 -19.75 -15.74
C ASP A 183 13.61 -19.49 -15.01
N PRO A 184 12.43 -19.55 -15.69
CA PRO A 184 11.14 -19.39 -15.03
C PRO A 184 10.85 -20.44 -13.95
N ALA A 185 11.47 -21.63 -13.97
CA ALA A 185 11.27 -22.62 -12.91
C ALA A 185 12.05 -22.26 -11.63
N GLU A 186 13.33 -21.90 -11.76
CA GLU A 186 14.14 -21.33 -10.67
C GLU A 186 13.48 -20.08 -10.05
N GLN A 187 12.99 -19.16 -10.89
CA GLN A 187 12.25 -17.97 -10.43
C GLN A 187 11.02 -18.33 -9.60
N ARG A 188 10.20 -19.31 -10.04
CA ARG A 188 9.03 -19.77 -9.27
C ARG A 188 9.45 -20.36 -7.93
N LEU A 189 10.51 -21.18 -7.90
CA LEU A 189 11.01 -21.80 -6.67
C LEU A 189 11.49 -20.73 -5.66
N ALA A 190 12.16 -19.69 -6.12
CA ALA A 190 12.59 -18.57 -5.28
C ALA A 190 11.40 -17.76 -4.71
N VAL A 191 10.36 -17.52 -5.52
CA VAL A 191 9.12 -16.85 -5.07
C VAL A 191 8.37 -17.69 -4.05
N THR A 192 8.17 -18.99 -4.31
CA THR A 192 7.51 -19.91 -3.35
C THR A 192 8.27 -19.95 -2.03
N ARG A 193 9.60 -20.10 -2.06
CA ARG A 193 10.45 -20.05 -0.86
C ARG A 193 10.27 -18.74 -0.10
N ALA A 194 10.26 -17.60 -0.78
CA ALA A 194 10.05 -16.30 -0.16
C ALA A 194 8.68 -16.20 0.52
N PHE A 195 7.63 -16.70 -0.15
CA PHE A 195 6.27 -16.73 0.39
C PHE A 195 6.18 -17.59 1.66
N ASP A 196 6.72 -18.82 1.63
CA ASP A 196 6.72 -19.74 2.77
C ASP A 196 7.48 -19.15 3.97
N MET A 197 8.62 -18.50 3.72
CA MET A 197 9.44 -17.88 4.77
C MET A 197 8.80 -16.62 5.36
N LEU A 198 8.13 -15.79 4.55
CA LEU A 198 7.39 -14.63 5.04
C LEU A 198 6.21 -15.04 5.91
N GLN A 199 5.44 -16.05 5.48
CA GLN A 199 4.32 -16.60 6.26
C GLN A 199 4.79 -17.22 7.58
N ALA A 200 5.95 -17.89 7.59
CA ALA A 200 6.53 -18.46 8.81
C ALA A 200 6.96 -17.40 9.84
N GLU A 201 7.37 -16.22 9.38
CA GLU A 201 7.72 -15.05 10.21
C GLU A 201 6.50 -14.15 10.48
N GLY A 202 5.30 -14.54 10.04
CA GLY A 202 4.04 -13.82 10.29
C GLY A 202 3.74 -12.66 9.33
N PHE A 203 4.55 -12.45 8.29
CA PHE A 203 4.33 -11.39 7.29
C PHE A 203 3.30 -11.81 6.24
N PRO A 204 2.17 -11.08 6.09
CA PRO A 204 1.25 -11.31 4.98
C PRO A 204 1.94 -11.03 3.64
N ALA A 205 1.84 -12.00 2.73
CA ALA A 205 2.39 -11.93 1.38
C ALA A 205 1.26 -12.06 0.34
N GLN A 206 1.31 -11.27 -0.74
CA GLN A 206 0.38 -11.39 -1.87
C GLN A 206 1.10 -11.31 -3.22
N THR A 207 0.47 -11.84 -4.26
CA THR A 207 0.94 -11.72 -5.65
C THR A 207 0.02 -10.79 -6.45
N GLN A 208 0.53 -9.66 -6.94
CA GLN A 208 -0.24 -8.76 -7.78
C GLN A 208 -0.27 -9.27 -9.22
N THR A 209 -1.29 -10.06 -9.54
CA THR A 209 -1.53 -10.54 -10.91
C THR A 209 -2.18 -9.47 -11.77
N GLY A 210 -1.37 -8.74 -12.53
CA GLY A 210 -1.80 -7.98 -13.70
C GLY A 210 -2.23 -6.55 -13.44
N ARG A 211 -1.27 -5.61 -13.57
CA ARG A 211 -1.58 -4.21 -13.90
C ARG A 211 -1.70 -4.05 -15.42
N THR A 212 -2.64 -4.80 -16.00
CA THR A 212 -3.02 -4.74 -17.42
C THR A 212 -4.53 -4.64 -17.51
N SER A 213 -5.02 -3.67 -18.30
CA SER A 213 -6.43 -3.36 -18.52
C SER A 213 -7.27 -4.61 -18.86
N PRO A 214 -8.57 -4.63 -18.50
CA PRO A 214 -9.34 -5.87 -18.48
C PRO A 214 -9.50 -6.48 -19.88
N PRO A 215 -9.07 -7.74 -20.11
CA PRO A 215 -9.56 -8.51 -21.23
C PRO A 215 -11.03 -8.86 -20.96
N THR A 216 -11.91 -8.52 -21.90
CA THR A 216 -13.35 -8.83 -21.85
C THR A 216 -13.58 -10.30 -21.50
N SER A 217 -14.24 -10.53 -20.36
CA SER A 217 -14.49 -11.87 -19.80
C SER A 217 -15.50 -12.69 -20.62
N ALA A 218 -15.05 -13.23 -21.76
CA ALA A 218 -15.76 -14.26 -22.49
C ALA A 218 -15.80 -15.56 -21.66
N SER A 219 -16.92 -15.80 -20.98
CA SER A 219 -17.13 -16.99 -20.16
C SER A 219 -17.43 -18.23 -21.00
N PRO A 220 -16.79 -19.38 -20.74
CA PRO A 220 -17.38 -20.68 -20.99
C PRO A 220 -17.94 -21.24 -19.66
N ARG A 221 -19.19 -20.90 -19.31
CA ARG A 221 -19.89 -21.54 -18.20
C ARG A 221 -20.32 -22.95 -18.60
N VAL A 222 -19.51 -23.96 -18.28
CA VAL A 222 -19.98 -25.35 -18.16
C VAL A 222 -20.56 -25.52 -16.76
N SER A 223 -21.80 -25.08 -16.55
CA SER A 223 -22.54 -25.31 -15.31
C SER A 223 -23.18 -26.71 -15.35
N ALA A 224 -22.55 -27.67 -14.69
CA ALA A 224 -23.14 -29.00 -14.47
C ALA A 224 -23.91 -29.05 -13.14
N ALA A 225 -25.09 -29.65 -13.19
CA ALA A 225 -25.89 -30.20 -12.09
C ALA A 225 -26.27 -29.28 -10.90
N LEU A 226 -27.57 -28.99 -10.78
CA LEU A 226 -28.42 -29.45 -9.65
C LEU A 226 -29.88 -28.98 -9.87
N ALA A 227 -30.75 -29.91 -10.26
CA ALA A 227 -32.19 -29.68 -10.34
C ALA A 227 -32.88 -30.14 -9.03
N PRO A 228 -33.95 -29.48 -8.57
CA PRO A 228 -34.59 -29.77 -7.28
C PRO A 228 -35.47 -31.04 -7.31
N SER A 229 -35.61 -31.67 -6.15
CA SER A 229 -36.37 -32.91 -5.94
C SER A 229 -37.89 -32.74 -6.19
N PRO A 230 -38.57 -33.74 -6.78
CA PRO A 230 -40.04 -33.81 -6.85
C PRO A 230 -40.65 -34.40 -5.57
N SER A 231 -41.94 -34.15 -5.33
CA SER A 231 -42.69 -34.73 -4.20
C SER A 231 -44.09 -35.18 -4.61
N ALA A 232 -44.51 -36.32 -4.05
CA ALA A 232 -45.85 -36.93 -4.01
C ALA A 232 -46.56 -37.30 -5.34
N GLY A 233 -46.81 -38.60 -5.54
CA GLY A 233 -47.70 -39.16 -6.56
C GLY A 233 -47.73 -40.69 -6.50
N GLN A 234 -48.82 -41.28 -5.98
CA GLN A 234 -48.94 -42.71 -5.65
C GLN A 234 -49.33 -43.57 -6.87
N HIS A 235 -48.81 -44.81 -7.00
CA HIS A 235 -49.58 -46.07 -6.89
C HIS A 235 -48.82 -47.35 -7.34
N ALA A 236 -49.27 -48.48 -6.78
CA ALA A 236 -49.17 -49.88 -7.26
C ALA A 236 -47.86 -50.70 -7.11
N LEU A 237 -48.01 -51.74 -6.27
CA LEU A 237 -47.25 -53.00 -6.12
C LEU A 237 -47.54 -54.00 -7.28
N PRO A 238 -47.02 -55.25 -7.29
CA PRO A 238 -45.77 -55.84 -6.72
C PRO A 238 -44.96 -56.65 -7.79
N ASP A 239 -43.82 -57.27 -7.44
CA ASP A 239 -43.65 -58.74 -7.30
C ASP A 239 -42.16 -59.17 -7.13
N GLY A 240 -41.91 -60.38 -6.60
CA GLY A 240 -40.61 -61.07 -6.67
C GLY A 240 -39.63 -60.92 -5.48
N PRO A 241 -39.42 -61.97 -4.65
CA PRO A 241 -38.47 -61.98 -3.53
C PRO A 241 -37.18 -62.80 -3.88
N PRO A 242 -36.35 -63.29 -2.92
CA PRO A 242 -34.98 -62.81 -2.76
C PRO A 242 -33.89 -63.84 -3.13
N THR A 243 -32.62 -63.44 -3.10
CA THR A 243 -31.51 -64.40 -2.95
C THR A 243 -30.36 -63.81 -2.13
N GLU A 244 -29.82 -64.64 -1.24
CA GLU A 244 -28.83 -64.31 -0.22
C GLU A 244 -27.37 -64.32 -0.74
N SER A 245 -26.45 -64.08 0.21
CA SER A 245 -25.07 -64.59 0.31
C SER A 245 -23.98 -63.55 0.03
N SER A 246 -23.31 -63.00 1.05
CA SER A 246 -22.16 -63.56 1.81
C SER A 246 -20.83 -63.47 1.00
N ALA A 247 -19.65 -63.09 1.52
CA ALA A 247 -19.22 -62.83 2.90
C ALA A 247 -18.11 -61.75 3.00
N ARG A 248 -18.21 -60.92 4.04
CA ARG A 248 -17.20 -60.65 5.10
C ARG A 248 -15.68 -60.86 4.81
N ALA A 249 -14.96 -59.74 4.77
CA ALA A 249 -13.66 -59.39 5.42
C ALA A 249 -12.46 -60.38 5.49
N ALA A 250 -11.26 -59.91 5.11
CA ALA A 250 -10.19 -59.52 6.08
C ALA A 250 -8.88 -59.03 5.41
N LEU A 251 -8.22 -58.06 6.06
CA LEU A 251 -6.79 -57.68 5.96
C LEU A 251 -6.18 -57.84 7.37
N PRO A 252 -4.85 -57.72 7.58
CA PRO A 252 -3.67 -58.16 6.82
C PRO A 252 -2.86 -59.18 7.69
N PRO A 253 -1.52 -59.35 7.55
CA PRO A 253 -0.62 -58.50 8.36
C PRO A 253 0.75 -58.15 7.71
N THR A 254 1.59 -57.50 8.52
CA THR A 254 2.74 -56.62 8.23
C THR A 254 4.16 -57.21 8.34
N ARG A 255 5.13 -56.66 7.56
CA ARG A 255 6.58 -56.44 7.86
C ARG A 255 7.47 -57.69 8.14
N PRO A 256 8.82 -57.58 8.28
CA PRO A 256 9.81 -56.53 7.92
C PRO A 256 10.84 -57.09 6.88
N SER A 257 12.13 -56.72 6.70
CA SER A 257 13.04 -55.75 7.34
C SER A 257 14.24 -55.32 6.45
N SER A 258 14.73 -54.10 6.71
CA SER A 258 16.12 -53.58 6.70
C SER A 258 17.33 -54.47 6.33
N THR A 259 18.31 -53.93 5.59
CA THR A 259 19.66 -53.53 6.12
C THR A 259 20.55 -52.82 5.06
N PRO A 260 21.64 -52.11 5.45
CA PRO A 260 22.43 -51.22 4.56
C PRO A 260 23.86 -51.70 4.25
N GLY A 261 24.51 -51.00 3.31
CA GLY A 261 25.96 -51.01 3.02
C GLY A 261 26.22 -50.11 1.79
N ARG A 262 27.32 -49.38 1.65
CA ARG A 262 28.63 -49.45 2.32
C ARG A 262 29.29 -48.07 2.32
#